data_AF-A0A9Q0VFU6-F1
#
_entry.id   AF-A0A9Q0VFU6-F1
#
_cell.length_a   1.000
_cell.length_b   1.000
_cell.length_c   1.000
_cell.angle_alpha   90.00
_cell.angle_beta   90.00
_cell.angle_gamma   90.00
#
_symmetry.space_group_name_H-M   'P 1'
#
loop_
_entity.id
_entity.type
_entity.pdbx_description
1 polymer ?
#
loop_
_entity_poly.entity_id
_entity_poly.type
_entity_poly.pdbx_seq_one_letter_code
_entity_poly.pdbx_strand_id
1 'polypeptide(L)'
;MYDYVVKELPKLLSENFPQLETSKASIFGHSMGGHGALTIYLKNLDKYKSVSAFSPVANPINCPWGQKAFTNYLGPSKADWEEYDATSLMSKVRDVSATILIDQGDGDKFLHDQLLPNKFEEACRSANVPVLLRLQPGYDHSYFFYCHFHR
;
A
#
# COMPACT_ATOMS: atom_id res chain seq x y z
N MET A 1 1.47 11.29 10.47
CA MET A 1 0.52 10.25 10.04
C MET A 1 1.05 8.84 10.30
N TYR A 2 2.29 8.50 9.91
CA TYR A 2 2.85 7.16 10.12
C TYR A 2 2.81 6.69 11.59
N ASP A 3 3.33 7.48 12.52
CA ASP A 3 3.33 7.11 13.95
C ASP A 3 1.91 6.94 14.51
N TYR A 4 0.95 7.73 14.02
CA TYR A 4 -0.44 7.61 14.42
C TYR A 4 -1.00 6.23 14.04
N VAL A 5 -0.83 5.81 12.79
CA VAL A 5 -1.37 4.53 12.27
C VAL A 5 -0.62 3.32 12.84
N VAL A 6 0.70 3.43 13.03
CA VAL A 6 1.58 2.30 13.37
C VAL A 6 1.78 2.12 14.87
N LYS A 7 1.62 3.19 15.67
CA LYS A 7 1.92 3.17 17.12
C LYS A 7 0.74 3.66 17.95
N GLU A 8 0.30 4.90 17.73
CA GLU A 8 -0.65 5.57 18.63
C GLU A 8 -2.04 4.90 18.60
N LEU A 9 -2.62 4.71 17.40
CA LEU A 9 -3.93 4.12 17.24
C LEU A 9 -3.96 2.64 17.67
N PRO A 10 -3.04 1.76 17.26
CA PRO A 10 -3.02 0.38 17.75
C PRO A 10 -2.87 0.27 19.28
N LYS A 11 -2.07 1.16 19.89
CA LYS A 11 -1.95 1.24 21.35
C LYS A 11 -3.29 1.62 21.99
N LEU A 12 -3.92 2.70 21.52
CA LEU A 12 -5.21 3.15 22.03
C LEU A 12 -6.29 2.07 21.89
N LEU A 13 -6.32 1.36 20.75
CA LEU A 13 -7.25 0.25 20.52
C LEU A 13 -7.03 -0.89 21.51
N SER A 14 -5.77 -1.26 21.75
CA SER A 14 -5.43 -2.33 22.70
C SER A 14 -5.81 -1.97 24.14
N GLU A 15 -5.63 -0.70 24.52
CA GLU A 15 -5.94 -0.20 25.87
C GLU A 15 -7.45 -0.08 26.14
N ASN A 16 -8.26 0.22 25.11
CA ASN A 16 -9.69 0.49 25.27
C ASN A 16 -10.60 -0.66 24.83
N PHE A 17 -10.09 -1.61 24.04
CA PHE A 17 -10.85 -2.75 23.51
C PHE A 17 -10.08 -4.05 23.73
N PRO A 18 -10.12 -4.63 24.95
CA PRO A 18 -9.34 -5.82 25.30
C PRO A 18 -9.68 -7.07 24.47
N GLN A 19 -10.84 -7.07 23.79
CA GLN A 19 -11.23 -8.11 22.83
C GLN A 19 -10.47 -8.05 21.50
N LEU A 20 -9.76 -6.95 21.21
CA LEU A 20 -8.96 -6.82 19.98
C LEU A 20 -7.55 -7.36 20.19
N GLU A 21 -7.20 -8.43 19.46
CA GLU A 21 -5.84 -8.98 19.45
C GLU A 21 -4.97 -8.26 18.41
N THR A 22 -4.42 -7.10 18.78
CA THR A 22 -3.62 -6.25 17.87
C THR A 22 -2.28 -6.87 17.44
N SER A 23 -1.79 -7.89 18.13
CA SER A 23 -0.61 -8.67 17.74
C SER A 23 -0.83 -9.57 16.50
N LYS A 24 -2.08 -9.76 16.09
CA LYS A 24 -2.47 -10.50 14.87
C LYS A 24 -3.10 -9.58 13.82
N ALA A 25 -2.74 -8.29 13.81
CA ALA A 25 -3.29 -7.32 12.89
C ALA A 25 -2.91 -7.61 11.42
N SER A 26 -3.78 -7.17 10.52
CA SER A 26 -3.52 -7.04 9.08
C SER A 26 -3.84 -5.62 8.64
N ILE A 27 -3.28 -5.18 7.51
CA ILE A 27 -3.50 -3.81 7.01
C ILE A 27 -3.91 -3.84 5.54
N PHE A 28 -4.84 -2.98 5.18
CA PHE A 28 -5.25 -2.80 3.79
C PHE A 28 -5.74 -1.38 3.56
N GLY A 29 -5.93 -1.01 2.30
CA GLY A 29 -6.48 0.30 1.98
C GLY A 29 -6.79 0.50 0.51
N HIS A 30 -7.41 1.63 0.21
CA HIS A 30 -7.79 2.04 -1.14
C HIS A 30 -6.99 3.27 -1.59
N SER A 31 -6.48 3.27 -2.82
CA SER A 31 -5.82 4.45 -3.42
C SER A 31 -4.63 4.96 -2.58
N MET A 32 -4.67 6.20 -2.09
CA MET A 32 -3.69 6.72 -1.12
C MET A 32 -3.64 5.88 0.18
N GLY A 33 -4.75 5.31 0.62
CA GLY A 33 -4.77 4.36 1.74
C GLY A 33 -4.10 3.03 1.39
N GLY A 34 -4.22 2.57 0.15
CA GLY A 34 -3.52 1.39 -0.36
C GLY A 34 -2.01 1.60 -0.42
N HIS A 35 -1.58 2.79 -0.83
CA HIS A 35 -0.20 3.25 -0.70
C HIS A 35 0.33 3.17 0.74
N GLY A 36 -0.45 3.71 1.69
CA GLY A 36 -0.13 3.65 3.11
C GLY A 36 -0.02 2.21 3.62
N ALA A 37 -0.98 1.34 3.26
CA ALA A 37 -0.97 -0.06 3.66
C ALA A 37 0.29 -0.80 3.17
N LEU A 38 0.65 -0.65 1.91
CA LEU A 38 1.84 -1.28 1.32
C LEU A 38 3.12 -0.77 1.98
N THR A 39 3.31 0.54 2.08
CA THR A 39 4.53 1.12 2.68
C THR A 39 4.66 0.79 4.17
N ILE A 40 3.57 0.81 4.93
CA ILE A 40 3.55 0.45 6.35
C ILE A 40 3.88 -1.02 6.52
N TYR A 41 3.26 -1.91 5.74
CA TYR A 41 3.55 -3.35 5.80
C TYR A 41 5.04 -3.62 5.57
N LEU A 42 5.60 -3.08 4.48
CA LEU A 42 7.00 -3.29 4.09
C LEU A 42 8.00 -2.77 5.14
N LYS A 43 7.64 -1.74 5.90
CA LYS A 43 8.46 -1.19 6.99
C LYS A 43 8.28 -1.89 8.34
N ASN A 44 7.27 -2.76 8.49
CA ASN A 44 6.91 -3.39 9.76
C ASN A 44 6.46 -4.84 9.53
N LEU A 45 7.31 -5.65 8.88
CA LEU A 45 7.01 -7.05 8.53
C LEU A 45 6.70 -7.93 9.76
N ASP A 46 7.18 -7.54 10.94
CA ASP A 46 6.92 -8.20 12.22
C ASP A 46 5.52 -7.90 12.79
N LYS A 47 4.90 -6.78 12.41
CA LYS A 47 3.63 -6.30 13.00
C LYS A 47 2.37 -6.80 12.31
N TYR A 48 2.43 -7.01 11.00
CA TYR A 48 1.24 -7.29 10.19
C TYR A 48 1.31 -8.68 9.58
N LYS A 49 0.24 -9.46 9.75
CA LYS A 49 0.16 -10.84 9.24
C LYS A 49 -0.12 -10.91 7.75
N SER A 50 -0.82 -9.91 7.22
CA SER A 50 -1.09 -9.81 5.78
C SER A 50 -1.27 -8.35 5.36
N VAL A 51 -1.13 -8.13 4.05
CA VAL A 51 -1.43 -6.85 3.42
C VAL A 51 -2.24 -7.05 2.13
N SER A 52 -3.21 -6.18 1.90
CA SER A 52 -3.87 -6.05 0.61
C SER A 52 -4.12 -4.59 0.22
N ALA A 53 -4.41 -4.33 -1.04
CA ALA A 53 -4.78 -2.99 -1.49
C ALA A 53 -5.74 -3.00 -2.68
N PHE A 54 -6.61 -1.98 -2.72
CA PHE A 54 -7.50 -1.70 -3.84
C PHE A 54 -7.02 -0.44 -4.56
N SER A 55 -6.77 -0.55 -5.86
CA SER A 55 -6.29 0.54 -6.72
C SER A 55 -5.18 1.40 -6.08
N PRO A 56 -4.09 0.81 -5.54
CA PRO A 56 -3.11 1.55 -4.75
C PRO A 56 -2.30 2.54 -5.59
N VAL A 57 -1.90 3.66 -4.98
CA VAL A 57 -0.79 4.48 -5.51
C VAL A 57 0.53 3.78 -5.19
N ALA A 58 0.98 2.90 -6.09
CA ALA A 58 2.03 1.93 -5.79
C ALA A 58 3.46 2.46 -6.04
N ASN A 59 3.61 3.48 -6.88
CA ASN A 59 4.90 4.08 -7.24
C ASN A 59 4.83 5.63 -7.25
N PRO A 60 4.47 6.27 -6.12
CA PRO A 60 4.25 7.72 -6.03
C PRO A 60 5.44 8.60 -6.45
N ILE A 61 6.70 8.14 -6.35
CA ILE A 61 7.87 8.90 -6.83
C ILE A 61 7.79 9.18 -8.34
N ASN A 62 7.06 8.34 -9.08
CA ASN A 62 6.91 8.39 -10.53
C ASN A 62 5.52 8.86 -11.00
N CYS A 63 4.66 9.37 -10.11
CA CYS A 63 3.34 9.87 -10.50
C CYS A 63 3.09 11.33 -10.06
N PRO A 64 2.26 12.11 -10.80
CA PRO A 64 2.03 13.52 -10.48
C PRO A 64 1.48 13.77 -9.07
N TRP A 65 0.56 12.93 -8.57
CA TRP A 65 0.05 13.08 -7.20
C TRP A 65 1.14 12.89 -6.16
N GLY A 66 1.94 11.83 -6.30
CA GLY A 66 3.02 11.54 -5.37
C GLY A 66 4.12 12.60 -5.41
N GLN A 67 4.57 13.01 -6.60
CA GLN A 67 5.58 14.07 -6.76
C GLN A 67 5.13 15.39 -6.12
N LYS A 68 3.87 15.80 -6.35
CA LYS A 68 3.32 17.01 -5.71
C LYS A 68 3.28 16.88 -4.19
N ALA A 69 2.80 15.75 -3.67
CA ALA A 69 2.68 15.53 -2.22
C ALA A 69 4.06 15.46 -1.55
N PHE A 70 4.98 14.66 -2.08
CA PHE A 70 6.32 14.50 -1.53
C PHE A 70 7.14 15.77 -1.60
N THR A 71 7.04 16.54 -2.69
CA THR A 71 7.72 17.85 -2.76
C THR A 71 7.28 18.78 -1.62
N ASN A 72 5.99 18.80 -1.29
CA ASN A 72 5.43 19.66 -0.26
C ASN A 72 5.71 19.18 1.17
N TYR A 73 5.76 17.86 1.41
CA TYR A 73 5.91 17.30 2.76
C TYR A 73 7.35 16.89 3.11
N LEU A 74 8.13 16.43 2.13
CA LEU A 74 9.47 15.88 2.31
C LEU A 74 10.55 16.76 1.66
N GLY A 75 10.16 17.75 0.87
CA GLY A 75 11.09 18.58 0.09
C GLY A 75 11.46 17.96 -1.26
N PRO A 76 12.39 18.58 -2.02
CA PRO A 76 12.66 18.23 -3.41
C PRO A 76 13.55 16.99 -3.61
N SER A 77 14.08 16.42 -2.53
CA SER A 77 15.02 15.30 -2.58
C SER A 77 14.29 13.99 -2.84
N LYS A 78 14.50 13.40 -4.03
CA LYS A 78 13.93 12.09 -4.38
C LYS A 78 14.43 10.95 -3.49
N ALA A 79 15.63 11.06 -2.93
CA ALA A 79 16.17 10.05 -2.00
C ALA A 79 15.27 9.93 -0.76
N ASP A 80 14.74 11.05 -0.26
CA ASP A 80 13.83 11.05 0.90
C ASP A 80 12.47 10.44 0.55
N TRP A 81 12.07 10.48 -0.73
CA TRP A 81 10.80 9.93 -1.21
C TRP A 81 10.84 8.41 -1.33
N GLU A 82 12.01 7.82 -1.58
CA GLU A 82 12.17 6.36 -1.67
C GLU A 82 11.76 5.65 -0.38
N GLU A 83 11.93 6.32 0.76
CA GLU A 83 11.46 5.79 2.04
C GLU A 83 9.93 5.71 2.09
N TYR A 84 9.21 6.48 1.29
CA TYR A 84 7.75 6.50 1.26
C TYR A 84 7.21 6.00 -0.07
N ASP A 85 7.94 5.15 -0.79
CA ASP A 85 7.48 4.57 -2.06
C ASP A 85 7.51 3.04 -1.96
N ALA A 86 6.36 2.38 -2.14
CA ALA A 86 6.27 0.93 -1.99
C ALA A 86 7.11 0.16 -3.03
N THR A 87 7.21 0.71 -4.25
CA THR A 87 8.03 0.14 -5.33
C THR A 87 9.51 0.28 -4.99
N SER A 88 9.96 1.45 -4.51
CA SER A 88 11.34 1.65 -4.08
C SER A 88 11.72 0.81 -2.86
N LEU A 89 10.83 0.73 -1.86
CA LEU A 89 11.03 -0.08 -0.65
C LEU A 89 11.22 -1.57 -0.95
N MET A 90 10.63 -2.07 -2.03
CA MET A 90 10.74 -3.48 -2.41
C MET A 90 12.20 -3.92 -2.64
N SER A 91 13.08 -2.99 -3.06
CA SER A 91 14.52 -3.26 -3.22
C SER A 91 15.28 -3.37 -1.89
N LYS A 92 14.72 -2.85 -0.80
CA LYS A 92 15.34 -2.76 0.53
C LYS A 92 14.87 -3.86 1.48
N VAL A 93 13.67 -4.39 1.27
CA VAL A 93 13.08 -5.43 2.13
C VAL A 93 13.64 -6.81 1.83
N ARG A 94 13.67 -7.64 2.88
CA ARG A 94 13.99 -9.08 2.81
C ARG A 94 12.94 -9.84 3.60
N ASP A 95 12.80 -11.12 3.31
CA ASP A 95 11.98 -12.06 4.10
C ASP A 95 10.49 -11.71 4.17
N VAL A 96 9.93 -11.13 3.10
CA VAL A 96 8.49 -10.94 2.96
C VAL A 96 7.81 -12.30 2.77
N SER A 97 7.19 -12.80 3.84
CA SER A 97 6.60 -14.15 3.86
C SER A 97 5.14 -14.21 3.41
N ALA A 98 4.39 -13.11 3.52
CA ALA A 98 2.98 -13.06 3.12
C ALA A 98 2.83 -12.70 1.64
N THR A 99 1.84 -13.29 0.98
CA THR A 99 1.44 -12.87 -0.37
C THR A 99 0.75 -11.52 -0.32
N ILE A 100 1.27 -10.54 -1.06
CA ILE A 100 0.67 -9.22 -1.19
C ILE A 100 -0.47 -9.31 -2.21
N LEU A 101 -1.70 -8.99 -1.81
CA LEU A 101 -2.87 -8.98 -2.71
C LEU A 101 -3.18 -7.56 -3.20
N ILE A 102 -3.30 -7.38 -4.51
CA ILE A 102 -3.76 -6.11 -5.10
C ILE A 102 -4.92 -6.38 -6.05
N ASP A 103 -6.03 -5.67 -5.86
CA ASP A 103 -7.13 -5.60 -6.81
C ASP A 103 -7.12 -4.24 -7.50
N GLN A 104 -7.20 -4.26 -8.83
CA GLN A 104 -7.15 -3.06 -9.66
C GLN A 104 -8.21 -3.17 -10.77
N GLY A 105 -9.09 -2.17 -10.86
CA GLY A 105 -9.97 -2.02 -12.02
C GLY A 105 -9.18 -1.63 -13.27
N ASP A 106 -9.41 -2.28 -14.41
CA ASP A 106 -8.74 -1.93 -15.67
C ASP A 106 -9.38 -0.71 -16.38
N GLY A 107 -10.62 -0.37 -16.01
CA GLY A 107 -11.33 0.85 -16.41
C GLY A 107 -11.06 2.04 -15.50
N ASP A 108 -10.13 1.91 -14.55
CA ASP A 108 -9.73 2.98 -13.65
C ASP A 108 -8.96 4.07 -14.40
N LYS A 109 -9.55 5.25 -14.50
CA LYS A 109 -8.97 6.41 -15.19
C LYS A 109 -7.62 6.87 -14.61
N PHE A 110 -7.27 6.45 -13.40
CA PHE A 110 -6.01 6.81 -12.74
C PHE A 110 -4.92 5.74 -12.88
N LEU A 111 -5.25 4.58 -13.46
CA LEU A 111 -4.40 3.39 -13.53
C LEU A 111 -2.98 3.69 -14.04
N HIS A 112 -2.90 4.29 -15.22
CA HIS A 112 -1.63 4.49 -15.93
C HIS A 112 -0.88 5.76 -15.49
N ASP A 113 -1.59 6.75 -14.95
CA ASP A 113 -1.01 8.05 -14.65
C ASP A 113 -0.63 8.20 -13.16
N GLN A 114 -1.39 7.55 -12.26
CA GLN A 114 -1.25 7.76 -10.81
C GLN A 114 -0.94 6.47 -10.05
N LEU A 115 -1.60 5.37 -10.40
CA LEU A 115 -1.59 4.15 -9.56
C LEU A 115 -0.34 3.29 -9.81
N LEU A 116 -0.02 3.07 -11.08
CA LEU A 116 1.19 2.36 -11.51
C LEU A 116 1.40 0.98 -10.83
N PRO A 117 0.37 0.12 -10.68
CA PRO A 117 0.50 -1.17 -9.98
C PRO A 117 1.44 -2.15 -10.70
N ASN A 118 1.59 -2.02 -12.02
CA ASN A 118 2.54 -2.80 -12.81
C ASN A 118 4.00 -2.55 -12.38
N LYS A 119 4.35 -1.32 -11.96
CA LYS A 119 5.70 -1.01 -11.47
C LYS A 119 6.00 -1.70 -10.15
N PHE A 120 5.02 -1.77 -9.28
CA PHE A 120 5.13 -2.53 -8.05
C PHE A 120 5.23 -4.02 -8.31
N GLU A 121 4.44 -4.57 -9.24
CA GLU A 121 4.54 -5.98 -9.65
C GLU A 121 5.93 -6.33 -10.20
N GLU A 122 6.49 -5.50 -11.09
CA GLU A 122 7.86 -5.63 -11.61
C GLU A 122 8.90 -5.66 -10.47
N ALA A 123 8.75 -4.79 -9.47
CA ALA A 123 9.63 -4.75 -8.31
C ALA A 123 9.50 -5.99 -7.41
N CYS A 124 8.27 -6.46 -7.14
CA CYS A 124 8.03 -7.70 -6.40
C CYS A 124 8.68 -8.91 -7.08
N ARG A 125 8.53 -9.04 -8.41
CA ARG A 125 9.17 -10.11 -9.19
C ARG A 125 10.69 -10.06 -9.07
N SER A 126 11.27 -8.87 -9.13
CA SER A 126 12.73 -8.67 -9.00
C SER A 126 13.25 -9.01 -7.60
N ALA A 127 12.45 -8.78 -6.56
CA ALA A 127 12.78 -9.11 -5.17
C ALA A 127 12.36 -10.54 -4.75
N ASN A 128 11.79 -11.34 -5.67
CA ASN A 128 11.24 -12.67 -5.39
C ASN A 128 10.17 -12.66 -4.27
N VAL A 129 9.36 -11.61 -4.22
CA VAL A 129 8.26 -11.45 -3.25
C VAL A 129 6.94 -11.87 -3.91
N PRO A 130 6.14 -12.74 -3.27
CA PRO A 130 4.86 -13.18 -3.83
C PRO A 130 3.86 -12.03 -3.86
N VAL A 131 3.41 -11.67 -5.07
CA VAL A 131 2.35 -10.70 -5.31
C VAL A 131 1.25 -11.33 -6.17
N LEU A 132 0.00 -11.11 -5.77
CA LEU A 132 -1.18 -11.46 -6.54
C LEU A 132 -1.87 -10.17 -6.98
N LEU A 133 -1.56 -9.72 -8.20
CA LEU A 133 -2.22 -8.60 -8.85
C LEU A 133 -3.39 -9.10 -9.69
N ARG A 134 -4.61 -8.70 -9.35
CA ARG A 134 -5.84 -9.04 -10.07
C ARG A 134 -6.37 -7.81 -10.79
N LEU A 135 -6.33 -7.85 -12.13
CA LEU A 135 -6.98 -6.85 -12.98
C LEU A 135 -8.45 -7.23 -13.16
N GLN A 136 -9.36 -6.30 -12.85
CA GLN A 136 -10.79 -6.53 -12.79
C GLN A 136 -11.47 -5.79 -13.97
N PRO A 137 -11.95 -6.53 -15.00
CA PRO A 137 -12.45 -5.93 -16.23
C PRO A 137 -13.67 -5.02 -16.03
N GLY A 138 -13.61 -3.80 -16.58
CA GLY A 138 -14.69 -2.82 -16.58
C GLY A 138 -14.90 -2.09 -15.24
N TYR A 139 -14.11 -2.41 -14.21
CA TYR A 139 -14.21 -1.74 -12.92
C TYR A 139 -13.40 -0.44 -12.88
N ASP A 140 -13.92 0.54 -12.14
CA ASP A 140 -13.35 1.88 -12.00
C ASP A 140 -12.71 2.11 -10.60
N HIS A 141 -12.39 3.36 -10.29
CA HIS A 141 -11.80 3.77 -9.00
C HIS A 141 -12.82 3.93 -7.85
N SER A 142 -14.09 3.63 -8.10
CA SER A 142 -15.17 3.97 -7.16
C SER A 142 -15.30 2.96 -6.03
N TYR A 143 -16.07 3.31 -5.01
CA TYR A 143 -16.44 2.35 -3.97
C TYR A 143 -17.34 1.21 -4.49
N PHE A 144 -17.97 1.32 -5.67
CA PHE A 144 -18.71 0.19 -6.25
C PHE A 144 -17.77 -0.96 -6.60
N PHE A 145 -16.57 -0.65 -7.10
CA PHE A 145 -15.51 -1.62 -7.29
C PHE A 145 -15.11 -2.28 -5.96
N TYR A 146 -14.75 -1.46 -4.97
CA TYR A 146 -14.37 -1.95 -3.63
C TYR A 146 -15.44 -2.85 -2.99
N CYS A 147 -16.70 -2.42 -2.97
CA CYS A 147 -17.80 -3.12 -2.30
C CYS A 147 -18.14 -4.47 -2.94
N HIS A 148 -17.79 -4.69 -4.22
CA HIS A 148 -18.04 -5.97 -4.89
C HIS A 148 -17.21 -7.11 -4.30
N PHE A 149 -16.02 -6.82 -3.79
CA PHE A 149 -15.07 -7.81 -3.26
C PHE A 149 -15.11 -7.96 -1.73
N HIS A 150 -16.01 -7.24 -1.05
CA HIS A 150 -16.21 -7.32 0.41
C HIS A 150 -17.50 -8.03 0.81
N ARG A 151 -18.09 -8.82 -0.09
CA ARG A 151 -19.24 -9.69 0.20
C ARG A 151 -18.80 -11.09 0.58
#